data_AF-A0A022PIV6-F1
#
_entry.id   AF-A0A022PIV6-F1
#
_cell.length_a   1.000
_cell.length_b   1.000
_cell.length_c   1.000
_cell.angle_alpha   90.00
_cell.angle_beta   90.00
_cell.angle_gamma   90.00
#
_symmetry.space_group_name_H-M   'P 1'
#
loop_
_entity.id
_entity.type
_entity.pdbx_description
1 polymer ?
#
loop_
_entity_poly.entity_id
_entity_poly.type
_entity_poly.pdbx_seq_one_letter_code
_entity_poly.pdbx_strand_id
1 'polypeptide(L)'
;MNLTDLRKLILNSGFTLKELLKIKRSFIILHKDEPDVYDKYQSKTDCFCHYLLFIAEEVSLPLTFSTSVCLFIITGMFFSEMAYGIPLMSSIYLFFAISAFIYYSLSVSCNLITGSKLLIFYIRFKIKTSPILKFINKISTKIANYKTK
;
A
#
# COMPACT_ATOMS: atom_id res chain seq x y z
N MET A 1 6.59 -21.61 -1.41
CA MET A 1 7.30 -20.47 -2.04
C MET A 1 8.79 -20.74 -2.03
N ASN A 2 9.43 -20.69 -3.20
CA ASN A 2 10.87 -20.96 -3.34
C ASN A 2 11.70 -19.76 -2.86
N LEU A 3 12.93 -20.05 -2.43
CA LEU A 3 13.87 -19.07 -1.89
C LEU A 3 14.23 -17.96 -2.91
N THR A 4 14.18 -18.30 -4.19
CA THR A 4 14.34 -17.40 -5.34
C THR A 4 13.23 -16.36 -5.48
N ASP A 5 11.98 -16.74 -5.22
CA ASP A 5 10.84 -15.82 -5.28
C ASP A 5 10.89 -14.83 -4.12
N LEU A 6 11.28 -15.31 -2.93
CA LEU A 6 11.52 -14.46 -1.77
C LEU A 6 12.61 -13.42 -2.04
N ARG A 7 13.69 -13.84 -2.70
CA ARG A 7 14.81 -12.96 -3.08
C ARG A 7 14.41 -11.91 -4.11
N LYS A 8 13.60 -12.27 -5.12
CA LYS A 8 13.01 -11.30 -6.06
C LYS A 8 12.09 -10.31 -5.36
N LEU A 9 11.31 -10.77 -4.39
CA LEU A 9 10.41 -9.91 -3.63
C LEU A 9 11.21 -8.90 -2.79
N ILE A 10 12.24 -9.35 -2.06
CA ILE A 10 13.18 -8.51 -1.30
C ILE A 10 13.77 -7.41 -2.19
N LEU A 11 14.28 -7.77 -3.37
CA LEU A 11 14.90 -6.84 -4.31
C LEU A 11 13.93 -5.76 -4.84
N ASN A 12 12.67 -6.12 -5.06
CA ASN A 12 11.68 -5.17 -5.61
C ASN A 12 10.97 -4.33 -4.54
N SER A 13 10.95 -4.77 -3.29
CA SER A 13 10.12 -4.20 -2.23
C SER A 13 10.90 -3.52 -1.10
N GLY A 14 12.20 -3.80 -0.96
CA GLY A 14 13.01 -3.28 0.15
C GLY A 14 12.69 -3.91 1.52
N PHE A 15 11.93 -5.02 1.55
CA PHE A 15 11.73 -5.80 2.77
C PHE A 15 13.01 -6.55 3.15
N THR A 16 13.27 -6.64 4.45
CA THR A 16 14.28 -7.55 4.99
C THR A 16 13.72 -8.96 5.07
N LEU A 17 14.60 -9.96 5.04
CA LEU A 17 14.21 -11.36 5.15
C LEU A 17 13.49 -11.66 6.49
N LYS A 18 13.90 -10.99 7.58
CA LYS A 18 13.26 -11.10 8.90
C LYS A 18 11.82 -10.57 8.88
N GLU A 19 11.57 -9.44 8.23
CA GLU A 19 10.22 -8.87 8.08
C GLU A 19 9.31 -9.83 7.28
N LEU A 20 9.80 -10.35 6.16
CA LEU A 20 9.05 -11.31 5.33
C LEU A 20 8.73 -12.62 6.07
N LEU A 21 9.69 -13.15 6.84
CA LEU A 21 9.45 -14.34 7.66
C LEU A 21 8.39 -14.10 8.75
N LYS A 22 8.38 -12.89 9.36
CA LYS A 22 7.36 -12.53 10.35
C LYS A 22 5.97 -12.49 9.73
N ILE A 23 5.82 -11.85 8.56
CA ILE A 23 4.56 -11.79 7.80
C ILE A 23 4.11 -13.20 7.37
N LYS A 24 5.05 -14.04 6.91
CA LYS A 24 4.77 -15.44 6.56
C LYS A 24 4.31 -16.26 7.77
N ARG A 25 4.87 -16.01 8.95
CA ARG A 25 4.41 -16.68 10.17
C ARG A 25 2.98 -16.28 10.51
N SER A 26 2.64 -14.99 10.41
CA SER A 26 1.26 -14.52 10.58
C SER A 26 0.31 -15.13 9.55
N PHE A 27 0.73 -15.27 8.28
CA PHE A 27 -0.04 -15.97 7.24
C PHE A 27 -0.36 -17.42 7.60
N ILE A 28 0.63 -18.16 8.10
CA ILE A 28 0.46 -19.58 8.49
C ILE A 28 -0.43 -19.72 9.73
N ILE A 29 -0.30 -18.80 10.70
CA ILE A 29 -1.12 -18.79 11.91
C ILE A 29 -2.58 -18.51 11.55
N LEU A 30 -2.84 -17.48 10.73
CA LEU A 30 -4.19 -17.17 10.25
C LEU A 30 -4.84 -18.36 9.53
N HIS A 31 -4.06 -19.05 8.70
CA HIS A 31 -4.50 -20.25 7.99
C HIS A 31 -4.87 -21.42 8.92
N LYS A 32 -4.27 -21.49 10.11
CA LYS A 32 -4.43 -22.59 11.05
C LYS A 32 -5.50 -22.33 12.11
N ASP A 33 -5.58 -21.10 12.62
CA ASP A 33 -6.42 -20.76 13.77
C ASP A 33 -7.81 -20.24 13.35
N GLU A 34 -7.94 -19.63 12.16
CA GLU A 34 -9.21 -19.10 11.65
C GLU A 34 -9.45 -19.51 10.19
N PRO A 35 -9.70 -20.80 9.93
CA PRO A 35 -9.88 -21.32 8.57
C PRO A 35 -11.06 -20.68 7.83
N ASP A 36 -12.15 -20.30 8.51
CA ASP A 36 -13.30 -19.64 7.87
C ASP A 36 -12.98 -18.22 7.38
N VAL A 37 -12.13 -17.50 8.12
CA VAL A 37 -11.61 -16.19 7.73
C VAL A 37 -10.65 -16.36 6.56
N TYR A 38 -9.78 -17.36 6.63
CA TYR A 38 -8.88 -17.72 5.54
C TYR A 38 -9.63 -18.09 4.26
N ASP A 39 -10.65 -18.95 4.31
CA ASP A 39 -11.45 -19.40 3.17
C ASP A 39 -12.21 -18.25 2.50
N LYS A 40 -12.72 -17.30 3.30
CA LYS A 40 -13.30 -16.04 2.79
C LYS A 40 -12.31 -15.24 1.95
N TYR A 41 -11.02 -15.34 2.25
CA TYR A 41 -9.93 -14.66 1.53
C TYR A 41 -9.15 -15.59 0.58
N GLN A 42 -9.39 -16.90 0.59
CA GLN A 42 -8.64 -17.91 -0.17
C GLN A 42 -8.77 -17.68 -1.68
N SER A 43 -9.98 -17.37 -2.17
CA SER A 43 -10.21 -17.01 -3.59
C SER A 43 -9.41 -15.79 -4.07
N LYS A 44 -8.94 -14.93 -3.15
CA LYS A 44 -8.04 -13.80 -3.44
C LYS A 44 -6.58 -14.05 -3.06
N THR A 45 -6.26 -15.06 -2.25
CA THR A 45 -4.97 -15.19 -1.54
C THR A 45 -4.24 -16.54 -1.72
N ASP A 46 -4.51 -17.28 -2.79
CA ASP A 46 -3.85 -18.57 -3.11
C ASP A 46 -2.29 -18.56 -3.10
N CYS A 47 -1.66 -17.38 -3.10
CA CYS A 47 -0.23 -17.21 -3.02
C CYS A 47 0.16 -16.21 -1.92
N PHE A 48 1.27 -16.44 -1.22
CA PHE A 48 1.86 -15.50 -0.26
C PHE A 48 2.01 -14.06 -0.83
N CYS A 49 2.26 -13.94 -2.15
CA CYS A 49 2.28 -12.65 -2.83
C CYS A 49 0.92 -11.94 -2.82
N HIS A 50 -0.17 -12.69 -2.99
CA HIS A 50 -1.52 -12.14 -2.93
C HIS A 50 -1.92 -11.77 -1.50
N TYR A 51 -1.54 -12.57 -0.50
CA TYR A 51 -1.71 -12.19 0.90
C TYR A 51 -0.93 -10.91 1.25
N LEU A 52 0.29 -10.78 0.75
CA LEU A 52 1.11 -9.58 0.94
C LEU A 52 0.48 -8.35 0.26
N LEU A 53 -0.11 -8.52 -0.94
CA LEU A 53 -0.88 -7.47 -1.60
C LEU A 53 -2.16 -7.11 -0.84
N PHE A 54 -2.86 -8.10 -0.30
CA PHE A 54 -4.08 -7.90 0.47
C PHE A 54 -3.83 -7.10 1.75
N ILE A 55 -2.82 -7.49 2.54
CA ILE A 55 -2.41 -6.69 3.71
C ILE A 55 -1.98 -5.30 3.27
N ALA A 56 -1.19 -5.19 2.20
CA ALA A 56 -0.73 -3.89 1.74
C ALA A 56 -1.90 -3.01 1.27
N GLU A 57 -2.95 -3.60 0.71
CA GLU A 57 -4.20 -2.93 0.35
C GLU A 57 -4.94 -2.43 1.59
N GLU A 58 -5.17 -3.29 2.58
CA GLU A 58 -5.80 -2.90 3.84
C GLU A 58 -5.03 -1.79 4.58
N VAL A 59 -3.69 -1.86 4.62
CA VAL A 59 -2.85 -0.78 5.19
C VAL A 59 -3.08 0.53 4.43
N SER A 60 -3.18 0.43 3.11
CA SER A 60 -3.22 1.60 2.23
C SER A 60 -4.59 2.25 2.13
N LEU A 61 -5.67 1.51 2.34
CA LEU A 61 -7.04 1.96 2.06
C LEU A 61 -7.46 3.15 2.94
N PRO A 62 -7.27 3.10 4.28
CA PRO A 62 -7.58 4.22 5.16
C PRO A 62 -6.77 5.46 4.82
N LEU A 63 -5.47 5.28 4.53
CA LEU A 63 -4.59 6.39 4.16
C LEU A 63 -5.01 6.97 2.80
N THR A 64 -5.10 6.17 1.75
CA THR A 64 -5.38 6.67 0.39
C THR A 64 -6.73 7.37 0.28
N PHE A 65 -7.77 6.85 0.95
CA PHE A 65 -9.08 7.50 0.98
C PHE A 65 -9.04 8.80 1.79
N SER A 66 -8.46 8.77 3.00
CA SER A 66 -8.31 9.95 3.86
C SER A 66 -7.48 11.05 3.19
N THR A 67 -6.36 10.69 2.55
CA THR A 67 -5.49 11.63 1.82
C THR A 67 -6.28 12.33 0.70
N SER A 68 -7.07 11.60 -0.08
CA SER A 68 -7.86 12.20 -1.17
C SER A 68 -8.89 13.19 -0.64
N VAL A 69 -9.59 12.85 0.44
CA VAL A 69 -10.61 13.71 1.06
C VAL A 69 -9.96 14.95 1.69
N CYS A 70 -8.88 14.77 2.44
CA CYS A 70 -8.16 15.89 3.06
C CYS A 70 -7.55 16.84 2.01
N LEU A 71 -6.97 16.32 0.92
CA LEU A 71 -6.45 17.16 -0.17
C LEU A 71 -7.57 17.94 -0.87
N PHE A 72 -8.72 17.32 -1.12
CA PHE A 72 -9.87 18.00 -1.70
C PHE A 72 -10.35 19.16 -0.82
N ILE A 73 -10.49 18.91 0.49
CA ILE A 73 -10.92 19.95 1.44
C ILE A 73 -9.87 21.06 1.55
N ILE A 74 -8.59 20.74 1.70
CA ILE A 74 -7.49 21.73 1.78
C ILE A 74 -7.47 22.61 0.51
N THR A 75 -7.67 21.99 -0.65
CA THR A 75 -7.72 22.72 -1.93
C THR A 75 -8.93 23.66 -1.96
N GLY A 76 -10.11 23.19 -1.55
CA GLY A 76 -11.31 24.04 -1.41
C GLY A 76 -11.10 25.21 -0.44
N MET A 77 -10.44 24.97 0.68
CA MET A 77 -10.13 26.02 1.68
C MET A 77 -9.13 27.04 1.17
N PHE A 78 -8.16 26.61 0.35
CA PHE A 78 -7.21 27.49 -0.31
C PHE A 78 -7.90 28.46 -1.28
N PHE A 79 -8.89 27.97 -2.04
CA PHE A 79 -9.68 28.82 -2.96
C PHE A 79 -10.76 29.66 -2.28
N SER A 80 -11.15 29.32 -1.05
CA SER A 80 -12.20 30.02 -0.30
C SER A 80 -11.64 31.02 0.73
N GLU A 81 -10.35 31.35 0.67
CA GLU A 81 -9.64 32.24 1.63
C GLU A 81 -9.73 31.81 3.11
N MET A 82 -10.16 30.56 3.39
CA MET A 82 -10.24 29.99 4.74
C MET A 82 -8.90 29.36 5.17
N ALA A 83 -7.81 30.09 4.95
CA ALA A 83 -6.44 29.58 5.13
C ALA A 83 -6.16 29.10 6.57
N TYR A 84 -6.83 29.69 7.58
CA TYR A 84 -6.70 29.31 8.98
C TYR A 84 -7.16 27.87 9.29
N GLY A 85 -8.03 27.29 8.46
CA GLY A 85 -8.48 25.92 8.65
C GLY A 85 -7.62 24.87 7.95
N ILE A 86 -6.65 25.29 7.12
CA ILE A 86 -5.66 24.38 6.53
C ILE A 86 -4.81 23.68 7.61
N PRO A 87 -4.24 24.38 8.61
CA PRO A 87 -3.57 23.75 9.75
C PRO A 87 -4.47 22.77 10.52
N LEU A 88 -5.75 23.11 10.69
CA LEU A 88 -6.71 22.26 11.40
C LEU A 88 -6.95 20.95 10.63
N MET A 89 -7.22 21.02 9.33
CA MET A 89 -7.41 19.83 8.49
C MET A 89 -6.14 18.97 8.40
N SER A 90 -4.98 19.61 8.35
CA SER A 90 -3.69 18.91 8.41
C SER A 90 -3.50 18.16 9.74
N SER A 91 -3.88 18.77 10.87
CA SER A 91 -3.85 18.14 12.19
C SER A 91 -4.79 16.94 12.29
N ILE A 92 -6.02 17.09 11.79
CA ILE A 92 -7.00 15.99 11.73
C ILE A 92 -6.47 14.83 10.88
N TYR A 93 -5.89 15.14 9.70
CA TYR A 93 -5.28 14.14 8.84
C TYR A 93 -4.14 13.40 9.55
N LEU A 94 -3.25 14.12 10.22
CA LEU A 94 -2.14 13.53 10.99
C LEU A 94 -2.66 12.62 12.11
N PHE A 95 -3.69 13.03 12.84
CA PHE A 95 -4.31 12.23 13.87
C PHE A 95 -4.86 10.90 13.30
N PHE A 96 -5.64 10.97 12.22
CA PHE A 96 -6.16 9.77 11.56
C PHE A 96 -5.06 8.86 11.02
N ALA A 97 -4.01 9.43 10.44
CA ALA A 97 -2.87 8.66 9.96
C ALA A 97 -2.19 7.91 11.12
N ILE A 98 -1.91 8.58 12.23
CA ILE A 98 -1.28 7.99 13.42
C ILE A 98 -2.18 6.89 14.01
N SER A 99 -3.47 7.15 14.16
CA SER A 99 -4.43 6.15 14.67
C SER A 99 -4.50 4.92 13.76
N ALA A 100 -4.55 5.11 12.44
CA ALA A 100 -4.53 4.01 11.48
C ALA A 100 -3.24 3.20 11.60
N PHE A 101 -2.08 3.86 11.74
CA PHE A 101 -0.81 3.17 11.93
C PHE A 101 -0.75 2.38 13.24
N ILE A 102 -1.26 2.93 14.35
CA ILE A 102 -1.30 2.24 15.65
C ILE A 102 -2.22 1.02 15.57
N TYR A 103 -3.43 1.19 15.03
CA TYR A 103 -4.39 0.10 14.83
C TYR A 103 -3.76 -1.04 14.02
N TYR A 104 -3.09 -0.70 12.91
CA TYR A 104 -2.46 -1.70 12.06
C TYR A 104 -1.26 -2.38 12.72
N SER A 105 -0.50 -1.63 13.52
CA SER A 105 0.62 -2.18 14.28
C SER A 105 0.17 -3.21 15.29
N LEU A 106 -1.01 -3.02 15.90
CA LEU A 106 -1.62 -3.95 16.85
C LEU A 106 -2.28 -5.14 16.15
N SER A 107 -3.06 -4.90 15.09
CA SER A 107 -3.84 -5.93 14.40
C SER A 107 -2.97 -6.95 13.64
N VAL A 108 -1.95 -6.49 12.91
CA VAL A 108 -1.13 -7.37 12.06
C VAL A 108 0.23 -7.69 12.69
N SER A 109 0.48 -7.22 13.93
CA SER A 109 1.78 -7.33 14.61
C SER A 109 2.95 -6.84 13.75
N CYS A 110 2.68 -5.95 12.79
CA CYS A 110 3.65 -5.34 11.91
C CYS A 110 4.17 -4.05 12.55
N ASN A 111 5.48 -3.85 12.56
CA ASN A 111 6.03 -2.59 13.04
C ASN A 111 5.64 -1.46 12.08
N LEU A 112 5.55 -0.22 12.58
CA LEU A 112 5.38 1.01 11.79
C LEU A 112 6.25 1.04 10.51
N ILE A 113 7.53 0.67 10.64
CA ILE A 113 8.49 0.62 9.53
C ILE A 113 8.04 -0.37 8.44
N THR A 114 7.55 -1.53 8.86
CA THR A 114 7.07 -2.58 7.94
C THR A 114 5.76 -2.17 7.28
N GLY A 115 4.85 -1.52 8.02
CA GLY A 115 3.62 -0.92 7.49
C GLY A 115 3.90 0.14 6.42
N SER A 116 4.84 1.06 6.67
CA SER A 116 5.25 2.06 5.67
C SER A 116 5.88 1.43 4.43
N LYS A 117 6.68 0.36 4.57
CA LYS A 117 7.21 -0.39 3.42
C LYS A 117 6.11 -1.11 2.63
N LEU A 118 5.12 -1.68 3.31
CA LEU A 118 3.91 -2.26 2.68
C LEU A 118 3.12 -1.22 1.90
N LEU A 119 2.93 -0.03 2.47
CA LEU A 119 2.29 1.10 1.79
C LEU A 119 3.02 1.49 0.49
N ILE A 120 4.35 1.66 0.56
CA ILE A 120 5.18 1.98 -0.61
C ILE A 120 5.12 0.87 -1.65
N PHE A 121 5.16 -0.39 -1.21
CA PHE A 121 5.02 -1.55 -2.09
C PHE A 121 3.67 -1.55 -2.81
N TYR A 122 2.57 -1.30 -2.10
CA TYR A 122 1.23 -1.23 -2.69
C TYR A 122 1.11 -0.09 -3.70
N ILE A 123 1.58 1.12 -3.35
CA ILE A 123 1.55 2.28 -4.25
C ILE A 123 2.35 1.97 -5.53
N ARG A 124 3.57 1.42 -5.40
CA ARG A 124 4.39 1.01 -6.55
C ARG A 124 3.71 -0.06 -7.40
N PHE A 125 3.10 -1.04 -6.76
CA PHE A 125 2.37 -2.10 -7.45
C PHE A 125 1.16 -1.54 -8.21
N LYS A 126 0.37 -0.67 -7.59
CA LYS A 126 -0.81 -0.02 -8.19
C LYS A 126 -0.41 0.90 -9.35
N ILE A 127 0.68 1.65 -9.22
CA ILE A 127 1.25 2.48 -10.30
C ILE A 127 1.69 1.61 -11.48
N LYS A 128 2.42 0.52 -11.24
CA LYS A 128 2.91 -0.38 -12.29
C LYS A 128 1.79 -1.15 -13.00
N THR A 129 0.72 -1.45 -12.26
CA THR A 129 -0.43 -2.19 -12.76
C THR A 129 -1.47 -1.27 -13.40
N SER A 130 -1.43 0.04 -13.09
CA SER A 130 -2.35 1.04 -13.63
C SER A 130 -2.33 1.05 -15.17
N PRO A 131 -3.47 0.78 -15.83
CA PRO A 131 -3.55 0.73 -17.29
C PRO A 131 -3.25 2.09 -17.92
N ILE A 132 -3.58 3.18 -17.23
CA ILE A 132 -3.32 4.57 -17.65
C ILE A 132 -1.81 4.82 -17.73
N LEU A 133 -1.04 4.36 -16.74
CA LEU A 133 0.40 4.58 -16.70
C LEU A 133 1.12 3.71 -17.74
N LYS A 134 0.65 2.47 -17.98
CA LYS A 134 1.11 1.65 -19.10
C LYS A 134 0.85 2.31 -20.44
N PHE A 135 -0.32 2.94 -20.61
CA PHE A 135 -0.68 3.67 -21.81
C PHE A 135 0.21 4.91 -22.03
N ILE A 136 0.43 5.72 -20.99
CA ILE A 136 1.34 6.88 -21.03
C ILE A 136 2.77 6.45 -21.37
N ASN A 137 3.28 5.37 -20.76
CA ASN A 137 4.64 4.90 -21.01
C ASN A 137 4.80 4.35 -22.45
N LYS A 138 3.76 3.70 -22.97
CA LYS A 138 3.70 3.24 -24.37
C LYS A 138 3.64 4.41 -25.37
N ILE A 139 2.97 5.50 -25.02
CA ILE A 139 2.96 6.73 -25.84
C ILE A 139 4.32 7.42 -25.79
N SER A 140 4.91 7.57 -24.61
CA SER A 140 6.20 8.25 -24.42
C SER A 140 7.33 7.55 -25.19
N THR A 141 7.37 6.22 -25.14
CA THR A 141 8.33 5.41 -25.93
C THR A 141 8.10 5.53 -27.44
N LYS A 142 6.84 5.62 -27.87
CA LYS A 142 6.50 5.81 -29.29
C LYS A 142 6.90 7.21 -29.79
N ILE A 143 6.77 8.24 -28.95
CA ILE A 143 7.22 9.61 -29.25
C ILE A 143 8.75 9.71 -29.27
N ALA A 144 9.43 9.05 -28.32
CA ALA A 144 10.89 9.01 -28.28
C ALA A 144 11.49 8.38 -29.54
N ASN A 145 10.90 7.29 -30.03
CA ASN A 145 11.32 6.64 -31.28
C ASN A 145 10.97 7.43 -32.56
N TYR A 146 10.06 8.41 -32.47
CA TYR A 146 9.74 9.31 -33.57
C TYR A 146 10.71 10.49 -33.68
N LYS A 147 11.41 10.84 -32.59
CA LYS A 147 12.43 11.90 -32.56
C LYS A 147 13.83 11.43 -32.98
N THR A 148 14.04 10.13 -33.09
CA THR A 148 15.34 9.51 -33.45
C THR A 148 15.41 9.02 -34.90
N LYS A 149 14.39 9.33 -35.72
CA LYS A 149 14.41 9.21 -37.18
C LYS A 149 14.40 10.60 -37.80
#